data_AF-A0A528B4U8-F1
#
_entry.id   AF-A0A528B4U8-F1
#
_cell.length_a   1.000
_cell.length_b   1.000
_cell.length_c   1.000
_cell.angle_alpha   90.00
_cell.angle_beta   90.00
_cell.angle_gamma   90.00
#
_symmetry.space_group_name_H-M   'P 1'
#
loop_
_entity.id
_entity.type
_entity.pdbx_description
1 polymer ?
#
loop_
_entity_poly.entity_id
_entity_poly.type
_entity_poly.pdbx_seq_one_letter_code
_entity_poly.pdbx_strand_id
1 'polypeptide(L)'
;MAGDAPLWAPTKDQVDAAPMTAFMHAAAAATGKVFSAYADLHRWSIDDREAFWSLVWGFCGIVGDKGASGGISGGERVLVDGEKMPGAAFFPDAKLNFAENLLKKTGLGDAIVFRGEDKVERRLSWNELHALTSRLQQLFLSFGVKQGDRIAAMMPNMPETVAAMLATASIGAVWSSCSPDFGEQGVLDRFGQIEPVVFIAPDGYWYNGKAIEVADKIA
;
A
#
# COMPACT_ATOMS: atom_id res chain seq x y z
N MET A 1 11.46 -17.67 -41.61
CA MET A 1 10.41 -17.26 -40.66
C MET A 1 10.82 -17.80 -39.30
N ALA A 2 11.52 -17.00 -38.50
CA ALA A 2 11.80 -17.37 -37.11
C ALA A 2 10.42 -17.41 -36.41
N GLY A 3 9.99 -18.61 -36.04
CA GLY A 3 8.61 -18.90 -35.65
C GLY A 3 8.22 -18.22 -34.33
N ASP A 4 6.90 -18.08 -34.16
CA ASP A 4 6.18 -17.56 -32.98
C ASP A 4 6.41 -18.36 -31.67
N ALA A 5 7.58 -18.94 -31.48
CA ALA A 5 7.92 -19.65 -30.26
C ALA A 5 8.19 -18.65 -29.13
N PRO A 6 7.48 -18.74 -28.00
CA PRO A 6 7.70 -17.83 -26.88
C PRO A 6 9.10 -18.04 -26.29
N LEU A 7 9.72 -16.95 -25.84
CA LEU A 7 11.03 -16.98 -25.17
C LEU A 7 11.02 -17.83 -23.90
N TRP A 8 9.87 -17.93 -23.25
CA TRP A 8 9.65 -18.71 -22.04
C TRP A 8 8.16 -19.04 -21.91
N ALA A 9 7.86 -20.18 -21.30
CA ALA A 9 6.50 -20.55 -20.89
C ALA A 9 6.55 -21.18 -19.48
N PRO A 10 5.57 -20.91 -18.61
CA PRO A 10 5.51 -21.54 -17.30
C PRO A 10 5.24 -23.04 -17.44
N THR A 11 5.76 -23.82 -16.50
CA THR A 11 5.35 -25.22 -16.36
C THR A 11 3.92 -25.31 -15.84
N LYS A 12 3.28 -26.46 -16.05
CA LYS A 12 1.95 -26.73 -15.51
C LYS A 12 1.90 -26.53 -13.99
N ASP A 13 2.90 -27.03 -13.27
CA ASP A 13 2.97 -26.90 -11.81
C ASP A 13 3.09 -25.44 -11.36
N GLN A 14 3.82 -24.60 -12.10
CA GLN A 14 3.90 -23.16 -11.83
C GLN A 14 2.55 -22.46 -12.03
N VAL A 15 1.82 -22.84 -13.08
CA VAL A 15 0.46 -22.33 -13.33
C VAL A 15 -0.48 -22.78 -12.22
N ASP A 16 -0.50 -24.08 -11.89
CA ASP A 16 -1.41 -24.66 -10.91
C ASP A 16 -1.17 -24.08 -9.49
N ALA A 17 0.10 -23.79 -9.13
CA ALA A 17 0.48 -23.20 -7.84
C ALA A 17 0.34 -21.66 -7.76
N ALA A 18 0.02 -20.99 -8.87
CA ALA A 18 -0.07 -19.53 -8.89
C ALA A 18 -1.27 -19.03 -8.08
N PRO A 19 -1.12 -17.95 -7.26
CA PRO A 19 -2.26 -17.30 -6.59
C PRO A 19 -3.36 -16.86 -7.55
N MET A 20 -3.00 -16.52 -8.80
CA MET A 20 -3.95 -16.18 -9.85
C MET A 20 -4.86 -17.36 -10.21
N THR A 21 -4.34 -18.58 -10.27
CA THR A 21 -5.14 -19.79 -10.53
C THR A 21 -6.11 -20.07 -9.38
N ALA A 22 -5.65 -19.90 -8.14
CA ALA A 22 -6.53 -19.97 -6.97
C ALA A 22 -7.66 -18.92 -7.03
N PHE A 23 -7.36 -17.69 -7.47
CA PHE A 23 -8.36 -16.64 -7.66
C PHE A 23 -9.34 -16.97 -8.79
N MET A 24 -8.87 -17.51 -9.92
CA MET A 24 -9.72 -17.97 -11.02
C MET A 24 -10.73 -19.04 -10.55
N HIS A 25 -10.29 -19.99 -9.71
CA HIS A 25 -11.19 -20.98 -9.12
C HIS A 25 -12.22 -20.34 -8.17
N ALA A 26 -11.80 -19.37 -7.35
CA ALA A 26 -12.73 -18.62 -6.50
C ALA A 26 -13.76 -17.84 -7.34
N ALA A 27 -13.34 -17.23 -8.44
CA ALA A 27 -14.22 -16.54 -9.38
C ALA A 27 -15.20 -17.49 -10.06
N ALA A 28 -14.73 -18.66 -10.50
CA ALA A 28 -15.59 -19.70 -11.07
C ALA A 28 -16.67 -20.13 -10.06
N ALA A 29 -16.27 -20.40 -8.81
CA ALA A 29 -17.19 -20.78 -7.75
C ALA A 29 -18.21 -19.68 -7.41
N ALA A 30 -17.78 -18.41 -7.36
CA ALA A 30 -18.65 -17.29 -7.03
C ALA A 30 -19.66 -16.94 -8.13
N THR A 31 -19.33 -17.19 -9.39
CA THR A 31 -20.13 -16.76 -10.55
C THR A 31 -20.84 -17.90 -11.29
N GLY A 32 -20.43 -19.15 -11.06
CA GLY A 32 -20.85 -20.30 -11.87
C GLY A 32 -20.28 -20.30 -13.30
N LYS A 33 -19.40 -19.35 -13.64
CA LYS A 33 -18.76 -19.27 -14.97
C LYS A 33 -17.56 -20.20 -15.07
N VAL A 34 -17.23 -20.58 -16.30
CA VAL A 34 -15.99 -21.31 -16.61
C VAL A 34 -14.92 -20.31 -17.04
N PHE A 35 -13.77 -20.36 -16.37
CA PHE A 35 -12.58 -19.58 -16.73
C PHE A 35 -11.50 -20.56 -17.20
N SER A 36 -11.40 -20.78 -18.51
CA SER A 36 -10.47 -21.75 -19.11
C SER A 36 -9.06 -21.17 -19.31
N ALA A 37 -8.95 -19.85 -19.40
CA ALA A 37 -7.68 -19.13 -19.47
C ALA A 37 -7.75 -17.79 -18.73
N TYR A 38 -6.58 -17.19 -18.48
CA TYR A 38 -6.49 -15.84 -17.91
C TYR A 38 -7.30 -14.80 -18.70
N ALA A 39 -7.37 -14.95 -20.02
CA ALA A 39 -8.14 -14.06 -20.89
C ALA A 39 -9.64 -14.02 -20.53
N ASP A 40 -10.21 -15.15 -20.09
CA ASP A 40 -11.61 -15.23 -19.67
C ASP A 40 -11.83 -14.48 -18.34
N LEU A 41 -10.91 -14.65 -17.39
CA LEU A 41 -10.95 -13.94 -16.11
C LEU A 41 -10.83 -12.43 -16.34
N HIS A 42 -9.87 -12.02 -17.17
CA HIS A 42 -9.65 -10.62 -17.51
C HIS A 42 -10.89 -10.02 -18.20
N ARG A 43 -11.49 -10.72 -19.16
CA ARG A 43 -12.74 -10.30 -19.81
C ARG A 43 -13.83 -10.04 -18.75
N TRP A 44 -14.04 -11.01 -17.86
CA TRP A 44 -15.03 -10.86 -16.80
C TRP A 44 -14.73 -9.71 -15.84
N SER A 45 -13.45 -9.45 -15.49
CA SER A 45 -13.09 -8.33 -14.62
C SER A 45 -13.44 -6.96 -15.18
N ILE A 46 -13.59 -6.87 -16.51
CA ILE A 46 -14.00 -5.66 -17.22
C ILE A 46 -15.52 -5.63 -17.37
N ASP A 47 -16.11 -6.75 -17.79
CA ASP A 47 -17.56 -6.85 -18.05
C ASP A 47 -18.40 -6.71 -16.78
N ASP A 48 -17.86 -7.14 -15.63
CA ASP A 48 -18.55 -7.18 -14.34
C ASP A 48 -17.60 -6.74 -13.21
N ARG A 49 -17.23 -5.45 -13.25
CA ARG A 49 -16.29 -4.83 -12.31
C ARG A 49 -16.74 -4.93 -10.86
N GLU A 50 -18.04 -4.82 -10.60
CA GLU A 50 -18.57 -4.86 -9.24
C GLU A 50 -18.40 -6.23 -8.61
N ALA A 51 -18.79 -7.30 -9.31
CA ALA A 51 -18.56 -8.66 -8.80
C ALA A 51 -17.07 -8.98 -8.68
N PHE A 52 -16.25 -8.54 -9.64
CA PHE A 52 -14.81 -8.72 -9.60
C PHE A 52 -14.16 -8.08 -8.37
N TRP A 53 -14.37 -6.77 -8.16
CA TRP A 53 -13.75 -6.07 -7.03
C TRP A 53 -14.29 -6.53 -5.68
N SER A 54 -15.59 -6.85 -5.59
CA SER A 54 -16.18 -7.41 -4.37
C SER A 54 -15.55 -8.76 -4.02
N LEU A 55 -15.26 -9.60 -5.02
CA LEU A 55 -14.55 -10.87 -4.85
C LEU A 55 -13.08 -10.67 -4.46
N VAL A 56 -12.36 -9.72 -5.09
CA VAL A 56 -10.98 -9.39 -4.73
C VAL A 56 -10.86 -9.02 -3.26
N TRP A 57 -11.77 -8.19 -2.75
CA TRP A 57 -11.79 -7.82 -1.33
C TRP A 57 -11.86 -9.06 -0.42
N GLY A 58 -12.81 -9.96 -0.70
CA GLY A 58 -12.99 -11.18 0.09
C GLY A 58 -11.80 -12.14 -0.03
N PHE A 59 -11.31 -12.36 -1.25
CA PHE A 59 -10.21 -13.28 -1.52
C PHE A 59 -8.89 -12.83 -0.87
N CYS A 60 -8.58 -11.52 -0.92
CA CYS A 60 -7.39 -10.96 -0.28
C CYS A 60 -7.51 -10.87 1.25
N GLY A 61 -8.72 -11.10 1.80
CA GLY A 61 -9.00 -10.97 3.21
C GLY A 61 -8.78 -9.53 3.70
N ILE A 62 -9.32 -8.55 2.97
CA ILE A 62 -9.25 -7.14 3.36
C ILE A 62 -10.07 -6.94 4.63
N VAL A 63 -9.42 -6.39 5.66
CA VAL A 63 -10.03 -6.01 6.94
C VAL A 63 -10.69 -4.64 6.77
N GLY A 64 -11.98 -4.59 7.05
CA GLY A 64 -12.78 -3.37 6.96
C GLY A 64 -14.26 -3.70 6.80
N ASP A 65 -15.07 -2.66 6.80
CA ASP A 65 -16.49 -2.71 6.50
C ASP A 65 -16.69 -2.25 5.06
N LYS A 66 -17.32 -3.09 4.21
CA LYS A 66 -17.69 -2.73 2.83
C LYS A 66 -18.86 -1.73 2.76
N GLY A 67 -19.49 -1.47 3.91
CA GLY A 67 -20.67 -0.65 4.05
C GLY A 67 -21.94 -1.48 3.90
N ALA A 68 -22.85 -1.36 4.87
CA ALA A 68 -24.24 -1.75 4.68
C ALA A 68 -24.92 -0.67 3.85
N SER A 69 -25.46 -1.05 2.69
CA SER A 69 -26.46 -0.31 1.94
C SER A 69 -27.38 0.52 2.86
N GLY A 70 -27.36 1.83 2.74
CA GLY A 70 -28.25 2.69 3.51
C GLY A 70 -29.72 2.30 3.29
N GLY A 71 -30.31 1.63 4.27
CA GLY A 71 -31.76 1.39 4.40
C GLY A 71 -32.33 0.21 3.60
N ILE A 72 -33.01 -0.69 4.33
CA ILE A 72 -34.17 -1.59 4.05
C ILE A 72 -34.24 -2.39 2.72
N SER A 73 -33.46 -2.09 1.67
CA SER A 73 -33.56 -2.81 0.38
C SER A 73 -32.37 -2.66 -0.59
N GLY A 74 -31.30 -1.94 -0.26
CA GLY A 74 -30.13 -1.81 -1.15
C GLY A 74 -29.13 -2.96 -0.97
N GLY A 75 -28.36 -3.32 -2.00
CA GLY A 75 -27.16 -4.17 -1.86
C GLY A 75 -25.88 -3.34 -1.62
N GLU A 76 -24.74 -4.00 -1.41
CA GLU A 76 -23.40 -3.38 -1.38
C GLU A 76 -23.19 -2.49 -2.62
N ARG A 77 -22.84 -1.22 -2.44
CA ARG A 77 -22.48 -0.33 -3.55
C ARG A 77 -20.99 -0.48 -3.83
N VAL A 78 -20.64 -1.25 -4.85
CA VAL A 78 -19.23 -1.53 -5.17
C VAL A 78 -18.65 -0.48 -6.11
N LEU A 79 -19.43 0.01 -7.09
CA LEU A 79 -18.98 1.01 -8.05
C LEU A 79 -20.09 2.03 -8.32
N VAL A 80 -19.77 3.32 -8.19
CA VAL A 80 -20.64 4.44 -8.56
C VAL A 80 -19.97 5.22 -9.68
N ASP A 81 -20.76 5.64 -10.67
CA ASP A 81 -20.28 6.43 -11.82
C ASP A 81 -19.12 5.75 -12.58
N GLY A 82 -19.17 4.43 -12.75
CA GLY A 82 -18.07 3.62 -13.31
C GLY A 82 -17.60 4.01 -14.72
N GLU A 83 -18.37 4.77 -15.47
CA GLU A 83 -18.00 5.26 -16.81
C GLU A 83 -17.31 6.65 -16.78
N LYS A 84 -17.28 7.34 -15.63
CA LYS A 84 -16.70 8.69 -15.52
C LYS A 84 -15.19 8.64 -15.25
N MET A 85 -14.45 9.45 -16.00
CA MET A 85 -13.02 9.70 -15.78
C MET A 85 -12.70 11.20 -15.91
N PRO A 86 -12.42 11.93 -14.80
CA PRO A 86 -12.48 11.51 -13.39
C PRO A 86 -13.92 11.41 -12.85
N GLY A 87 -14.12 10.70 -11.74
CA GLY A 87 -15.40 10.70 -10.98
C GLY A 87 -15.93 9.33 -10.57
N ALA A 88 -15.41 8.23 -11.11
CA ALA A 88 -15.75 6.89 -10.64
C ALA A 88 -15.34 6.69 -9.17
N ALA A 89 -16.23 6.10 -8.36
CA ALA A 89 -15.99 5.82 -6.95
C ALA A 89 -16.17 4.33 -6.65
N PHE A 90 -15.08 3.68 -6.24
CA PHE A 90 -15.08 2.29 -5.78
C PHE A 90 -15.34 2.23 -4.29
N PHE A 91 -16.27 1.38 -3.87
CA PHE A 91 -16.68 1.16 -2.48
C PHE A 91 -16.94 2.47 -1.71
N PRO A 92 -17.84 3.36 -2.18
CA PRO A 92 -18.06 4.67 -1.58
C PRO A 92 -18.53 4.65 -0.12
N ASP A 93 -19.13 3.53 0.32
CA ASP A 93 -19.60 3.34 1.70
C ASP A 93 -18.61 2.59 2.59
N ALA A 94 -17.51 2.09 2.02
CA ALA A 94 -16.57 1.27 2.76
C ALA A 94 -15.71 2.11 3.72
N LYS A 95 -15.38 1.48 4.85
CA LYS A 95 -14.43 1.99 5.84
C LYS A 95 -13.38 0.93 6.09
N LEU A 96 -12.13 1.30 5.87
CA LEU A 96 -10.97 0.46 6.15
C LEU A 96 -9.81 1.33 6.64
N ASN A 97 -8.82 0.69 7.27
CA ASN A 97 -7.53 1.33 7.52
C ASN A 97 -6.41 0.60 6.78
N PHE A 98 -5.59 1.36 6.04
CA PHE A 98 -4.49 0.80 5.26
C PHE A 98 -3.42 0.16 6.15
N ALA A 99 -3.06 0.82 7.25
CA ALA A 99 -2.06 0.31 8.18
C ALA A 99 -2.55 -0.97 8.89
N GLU A 100 -3.83 -1.04 9.27
CA GLU A 100 -4.45 -2.26 9.83
C GLU A 100 -4.30 -3.46 8.87
N ASN A 101 -4.60 -3.25 7.59
CA ASN A 101 -4.49 -4.30 6.58
C ASN A 101 -3.04 -4.78 6.38
N LEU A 102 -2.08 -3.87 6.39
CA LEU A 102 -0.66 -4.21 6.26
C LEU A 102 -0.07 -4.84 7.53
N LEU A 103 -0.59 -4.49 8.70
CA LEU A 103 -0.13 -4.95 10.00
C LEU A 103 -0.99 -6.09 10.59
N LYS A 104 -1.78 -6.77 9.76
CA LYS A 104 -2.60 -7.92 10.20
C LYS A 104 -1.80 -9.09 10.77
N LYS A 105 -0.51 -9.20 10.42
CA LYS A 105 0.40 -10.22 10.95
C LYS A 105 1.04 -9.75 12.25
N THR A 106 1.29 -10.70 13.15
CA THR A 106 1.96 -10.50 14.43
C THR A 106 3.00 -11.60 14.66
N GLY A 107 3.82 -11.46 15.71
CA GLY A 107 4.80 -12.45 16.11
C GLY A 107 6.24 -12.09 15.77
N LEU A 108 7.13 -13.06 16.00
CA LEU A 108 8.59 -12.91 15.92
C LEU A 108 9.18 -13.12 14.52
N GLY A 109 8.36 -13.51 13.54
CA GLY A 109 8.81 -13.67 12.16
C GLY A 109 9.14 -12.32 11.51
N ASP A 110 10.06 -12.33 10.54
CA ASP A 110 10.52 -11.12 9.85
C ASP A 110 9.37 -10.39 9.15
N ALA A 111 9.17 -9.12 9.51
CA ALA A 111 8.34 -8.17 8.79
C ALA A 111 9.19 -7.31 7.84
N ILE A 112 10.38 -6.89 8.29
CA ILE A 112 11.33 -6.11 7.50
C ILE A 112 12.70 -6.74 7.60
N VAL A 113 13.32 -7.00 6.45
CA VAL A 113 14.73 -7.34 6.32
C VAL A 113 15.43 -6.15 5.68
N PHE A 114 16.22 -5.43 6.46
CA PHE A 114 16.86 -4.18 6.05
C PHE A 114 18.36 -4.37 5.85
N ARG A 115 18.87 -3.69 4.81
CA ARG A 115 20.28 -3.61 4.43
C ARG A 115 20.60 -2.17 4.03
N GLY A 116 21.47 -1.52 4.76
CA GLY A 116 22.08 -0.24 4.40
C GLY A 116 23.53 -0.47 4.02
N GLU A 117 23.75 -0.82 2.75
CA GLU A 117 25.07 -1.20 2.20
C GLU A 117 25.81 -2.21 3.11
N ASP A 118 27.09 -1.98 3.37
CA ASP A 118 27.93 -2.70 4.33
C ASP A 118 27.94 -2.05 5.73
N LYS A 119 27.08 -1.04 5.96
CA LYS A 119 27.12 -0.19 7.16
C LYS A 119 26.15 -0.65 8.23
N VAL A 120 24.96 -1.08 7.84
CA VAL A 120 23.91 -1.48 8.79
C VAL A 120 23.04 -2.61 8.23
N GLU A 121 22.80 -3.60 9.08
CA GLU A 121 21.85 -4.67 8.83
C GLU A 121 20.88 -4.73 10.01
N ARG A 122 19.58 -4.78 9.72
CA ARG A 122 18.54 -4.96 10.74
C ARG A 122 17.47 -5.92 10.23
N ARG A 123 16.87 -6.66 11.16
CA ARG A 123 15.63 -7.40 10.93
C ARG A 123 14.65 -6.96 11.99
N LEU A 124 13.44 -6.59 11.57
CA LEU A 124 12.35 -6.30 12.47
C LEU A 124 11.31 -7.40 12.32
N SER A 125 10.95 -7.99 13.44
CA SER A 125 9.77 -8.82 13.55
C SER A 125 8.49 -8.01 13.36
N TRP A 126 7.37 -8.70 13.12
CA TRP A 126 6.05 -8.05 13.10
C TRP A 126 5.77 -7.30 14.40
N ASN A 127 6.08 -7.88 15.56
CA ASN A 127 5.89 -7.22 16.86
C ASN A 127 6.73 -5.93 17.00
N GLU A 128 7.96 -5.91 16.50
CA GLU A 128 8.82 -4.72 16.54
C GLU A 128 8.32 -3.63 15.59
N LEU A 129 7.85 -3.99 14.40
CA LEU A 129 7.24 -3.04 13.46
C LEU A 129 5.95 -2.44 14.04
N HIS A 130 5.11 -3.26 14.68
CA HIS A 130 3.93 -2.80 15.41
C HIS A 130 4.30 -1.80 16.52
N ALA A 131 5.29 -2.16 17.35
CA ALA A 131 5.73 -1.30 18.44
C ALA A 131 6.29 0.03 17.94
N LEU A 132 7.11 0.01 16.89
CA LEU A 132 7.66 1.23 16.28
C LEU A 132 6.56 2.11 15.68
N THR A 133 5.64 1.51 14.93
CA THR A 133 4.47 2.20 14.35
C THR A 133 3.62 2.83 15.45
N SER A 134 3.32 2.09 16.53
CA SER A 134 2.52 2.59 17.65
C SER A 134 3.17 3.78 18.36
N ARG A 135 4.50 3.77 18.56
CA ARG A 135 5.21 4.91 19.16
C ARG A 135 5.13 6.15 18.28
N LEU A 136 5.34 6.00 16.97
CA LEU A 136 5.24 7.12 16.02
C LEU A 136 3.81 7.65 15.91
N GLN A 137 2.81 6.75 15.92
CA GLN A 137 1.40 7.13 15.94
C GLN A 137 1.08 8.02 17.14
N GLN A 138 1.48 7.59 18.35
CA GLN A 138 1.26 8.36 19.57
C GLN A 138 2.00 9.71 19.55
N LEU A 139 3.21 9.74 19.00
CA LEU A 139 3.96 10.99 18.81
C LEU A 139 3.20 11.96 17.91
N PHE A 140 2.71 11.51 16.74
CA PHE A 140 1.95 12.36 15.83
C PHE A 140 0.65 12.88 16.47
N LEU A 141 -0.07 12.02 17.19
CA LEU A 141 -1.25 12.44 17.96
C LEU A 141 -0.89 13.48 19.04
N SER A 142 0.27 13.35 19.69
CA SER A 142 0.73 14.32 20.69
C SER A 142 1.07 15.69 20.09
N PHE A 143 1.44 15.75 18.81
CA PHE A 143 1.58 17.00 18.06
C PHE A 143 0.24 17.57 17.57
N GLY A 144 -0.88 16.88 17.85
CA GLY A 144 -2.21 17.31 17.48
C GLY A 144 -2.60 17.00 16.03
N VAL A 145 -1.89 16.09 15.35
CA VAL A 145 -2.21 15.65 13.99
C VAL A 145 -3.58 14.99 13.94
N LYS A 146 -4.39 15.37 12.96
CA LYS A 146 -5.75 14.87 12.72
C LYS A 146 -5.86 14.17 11.37
N GLN A 147 -6.99 13.49 11.18
CA GLN A 147 -7.34 12.94 9.88
C GLN A 147 -7.32 14.04 8.79
N GLY A 148 -6.65 13.77 7.67
CA GLY A 148 -6.49 14.72 6.56
C GLY A 148 -5.30 15.68 6.67
N ASP A 149 -4.65 15.77 7.83
CA ASP A 149 -3.40 16.52 7.96
C ASP A 149 -2.27 15.81 7.20
N ARG A 150 -1.32 16.60 6.66
CA ARG A 150 -0.19 16.05 5.90
C ARG A 150 1.03 15.90 6.80
N ILE A 151 1.64 14.73 6.78
CA ILE A 151 2.97 14.48 7.33
C ILE A 151 3.92 14.29 6.15
N ALA A 152 4.91 15.18 6.05
CA ALA A 152 5.94 15.12 5.02
C ALA A 152 7.23 14.50 5.57
N ALA A 153 7.93 13.73 4.73
CA ALA A 153 9.20 13.14 5.10
C ALA A 153 10.24 13.23 3.99
N MET A 154 11.42 13.74 4.31
CA MET A 154 12.62 13.61 3.50
C MET A 154 13.48 12.51 4.11
N MET A 155 13.23 11.25 3.80
CA MET A 155 13.81 10.10 4.50
C MET A 155 14.37 9.06 3.53
N PRO A 156 15.47 8.36 3.87
CA PRO A 156 15.97 7.25 3.05
C PRO A 156 15.05 6.02 3.16
N ASN A 157 15.32 5.00 2.35
CA ASN A 157 14.60 3.72 2.46
C ASN A 157 15.07 2.95 3.71
N MET A 158 14.38 3.14 4.83
CA MET A 158 14.70 2.50 6.11
C MET A 158 13.43 2.05 6.86
N PRO A 159 13.54 1.11 7.83
CA PRO A 159 12.40 0.64 8.62
C PRO A 159 11.56 1.75 9.26
N GLU A 160 12.21 2.82 9.72
CA GLU A 160 11.57 3.99 10.32
C GLU A 160 10.66 4.73 9.32
N THR A 161 11.06 4.83 8.06
CA THR A 161 10.26 5.45 6.99
C THR A 161 8.98 4.66 6.76
N VAL A 162 9.06 3.32 6.76
CA VAL A 162 7.89 2.45 6.66
C VAL A 162 6.98 2.60 7.87
N ALA A 163 7.54 2.58 9.09
CA ALA A 163 6.77 2.74 10.31
C ALA A 163 6.11 4.11 10.44
N ALA A 164 6.77 5.19 9.99
CA ALA A 164 6.22 6.54 9.98
C ALA A 164 5.05 6.67 8.98
N MET A 165 5.17 6.08 7.78
CA MET A 165 4.07 6.01 6.82
C MET A 165 2.89 5.22 7.38
N LEU A 166 3.13 4.06 7.98
CA LEU A 166 2.08 3.25 8.61
C LEU A 166 1.41 4.00 9.76
N ALA A 167 2.17 4.68 10.61
CA ALA A 167 1.66 5.49 11.70
C ALA A 167 0.78 6.63 11.18
N THR A 168 1.22 7.32 10.13
CA THR A 168 0.45 8.38 9.46
C THR A 168 -0.89 7.85 8.92
N ALA A 169 -0.85 6.75 8.16
CA ALA A 169 -2.04 6.12 7.59
C ALA A 169 -2.99 5.58 8.67
N SER A 170 -2.46 5.10 9.80
CA SER A 170 -3.25 4.54 10.91
C SER A 170 -4.19 5.55 11.57
N ILE A 171 -3.87 6.85 11.52
CA ILE A 171 -4.68 7.94 12.09
C ILE A 171 -5.45 8.73 11.02
N GLY A 172 -5.45 8.24 9.78
CA GLY A 172 -6.10 8.89 8.64
C GLY A 172 -5.43 10.19 8.19
N ALA A 173 -4.19 10.45 8.63
CA ALA A 173 -3.36 11.51 8.08
C ALA A 173 -2.80 11.09 6.71
N VAL A 174 -2.29 12.05 5.94
CA VAL A 174 -1.81 11.87 4.57
C VAL A 174 -0.29 11.90 4.57
N TRP A 175 0.31 10.78 4.15
CA TRP A 175 1.76 10.66 4.01
C TRP A 175 2.25 11.23 2.68
N SER A 176 3.30 12.04 2.70
CA SER A 176 4.04 12.47 1.52
C SER A 176 5.53 12.37 1.79
N SER A 177 6.32 11.95 0.81
CA SER A 177 7.76 11.76 1.04
C SER A 177 8.61 12.01 -0.20
N CYS A 178 9.87 12.35 0.03
CA CYS A 178 10.92 12.42 -0.96
C CYS A 178 12.22 11.83 -0.39
N SER A 179 13.18 11.56 -1.27
CA SER A 179 14.49 11.04 -0.88
C SER A 179 15.42 12.19 -0.44
N PRO A 180 16.33 11.97 0.53
CA PRO A 180 17.25 13.00 1.03
C PRO A 180 18.34 13.40 0.04
N ASP A 181 18.41 12.76 -1.13
CA ASP A 181 19.23 13.18 -2.27
C ASP A 181 18.65 14.40 -3.00
N PHE A 182 17.39 14.76 -2.75
CA PHE A 182 16.79 15.96 -3.34
C PHE A 182 17.50 17.23 -2.86
N GLY A 183 17.59 18.22 -3.75
CA GLY A 183 17.97 19.58 -3.39
C GLY A 183 16.82 20.30 -2.69
N GLU A 184 17.15 21.26 -1.83
CA GLU A 184 16.20 22.03 -1.01
C GLU A 184 15.02 22.60 -1.80
N GLN A 185 15.30 23.24 -2.94
CA GLN A 185 14.24 23.79 -3.81
C GLN A 185 13.24 22.72 -4.25
N GLY A 186 13.72 21.52 -4.60
CA GLY A 186 12.85 20.42 -5.02
C GLY A 186 11.99 19.86 -3.88
N VAL A 187 12.45 19.99 -2.63
CA VAL A 187 11.68 19.66 -1.42
C VAL A 187 10.62 20.72 -1.18
N LEU A 188 11.00 22.00 -1.22
CA LEU A 188 10.09 23.15 -1.03
C LEU A 188 8.99 23.18 -2.10
N ASP A 189 9.33 22.98 -3.36
CA ASP A 189 8.36 22.97 -4.46
C ASP A 189 7.29 21.88 -4.29
N ARG A 190 7.62 20.77 -3.63
CA ARG A 190 6.69 19.67 -3.38
C ARG A 190 5.89 19.87 -2.11
N PHE A 191 6.59 20.11 -0.99
CA PHE A 191 5.95 20.17 0.32
C PHE A 191 5.28 21.51 0.59
N GLY A 192 5.74 22.59 -0.02
CA GLY A 192 5.08 23.90 0.04
C GLY A 192 3.66 23.88 -0.55
N GLN A 193 3.37 23.00 -1.51
CA GLN A 193 2.02 22.87 -2.09
C GLN A 193 1.02 22.16 -1.16
N ILE A 194 1.50 21.34 -0.24
CA ILE A 194 0.65 20.50 0.61
C ILE A 194 0.64 20.94 2.07
N GLU A 195 1.46 21.92 2.45
CA GLU A 195 1.49 22.54 3.79
C GLU A 195 1.44 21.50 4.92
N PRO A 196 2.48 20.67 5.09
CA PRO A 196 2.49 19.62 6.10
C PRO A 196 2.57 20.21 7.52
N VAL A 197 1.90 19.56 8.46
CA VAL A 197 1.92 19.94 9.89
C VAL A 197 3.08 19.31 10.65
N VAL A 198 3.68 18.25 10.08
CA VAL A 198 4.88 17.58 10.59
C VAL A 198 5.83 17.33 9.42
N PHE A 199 7.10 17.65 9.63
CA PHE A 199 8.19 17.32 8.71
C PHE A 199 9.20 16.40 9.39
N ILE A 200 9.56 15.30 8.73
CA ILE A 200 10.51 14.30 9.23
C ILE A 200 11.74 14.27 8.32
N ALA A 201 12.93 14.35 8.89
CA ALA A 201 14.18 14.22 8.16
C ALA A 201 15.24 13.49 9.02
N PRO A 202 16.20 12.79 8.39
CA PRO A 202 17.33 12.19 9.09
C PRO A 202 18.40 13.25 9.37
N ASP A 203 19.34 12.89 10.22
CA ASP A 203 20.62 13.59 10.37
C ASP A 203 21.53 13.39 9.14
N GLY A 204 21.50 12.19 8.56
CA GLY A 204 22.27 11.83 7.36
C GLY A 204 21.89 10.47 6.79
N TYR A 205 22.62 10.05 5.75
CA TYR A 205 22.48 8.72 5.16
C TYR A 205 23.79 8.25 4.52
N TRP A 206 23.87 6.95 4.25
CA TRP A 206 24.99 6.33 3.54
C TRP A 206 24.63 6.08 2.08
N TYR A 207 25.55 6.42 1.18
CA TYR A 207 25.45 6.09 -0.25
C TYR A 207 26.83 5.90 -0.87
N ASN A 208 27.00 4.80 -1.59
CA ASN A 208 28.25 4.38 -2.23
C ASN A 208 29.46 4.45 -1.28
N GLY A 209 29.28 3.94 -0.05
CA GLY A 209 30.30 3.92 0.99
C GLY A 209 30.62 5.27 1.64
N LYS A 210 29.88 6.34 1.32
CA LYS A 210 30.09 7.69 1.86
C LYS A 210 28.94 8.09 2.79
N ALA A 211 29.28 8.72 3.91
CA ALA A 211 28.31 9.40 4.76
C ALA A 211 27.95 10.76 4.14
N ILE A 212 26.65 11.06 4.10
CA ILE A 212 26.10 12.30 3.58
C ILE A 212 25.25 12.92 4.68
N GLU A 213 25.67 14.08 5.16
CA GLU A 213 24.95 14.87 6.16
C GLU A 213 23.78 15.62 5.50
N VAL A 214 22.67 15.74 6.23
CA VAL A 214 21.45 16.42 5.76
C VAL A 214 21.12 17.66 6.60
N ALA A 215 21.76 17.84 7.75
CA ALA A 215 21.49 18.93 8.69
C ALA A 215 21.44 20.32 8.04
N ASP A 216 22.40 20.67 7.16
CA ASP A 216 22.45 21.96 6.48
C ASP A 216 21.22 22.23 5.60
N LYS A 217 20.58 21.18 5.07
CA LYS A 217 19.35 21.31 4.24
C LYS A 217 18.09 21.58 5.07
N ILE A 218 18.15 21.41 6.38
CA ILE A 218 17.01 21.52 7.30
C ILE A 218 17.08 22.83 8.12
N ALA A 219 18.24 23.49 8.12
CA ALA A 219 18.53 24.68 8.92
C ALA A 219 17.76 25.94 8.50
#